data_AF-A0A1B2YN49-F1
#
_entry.id   AF-A0A1B2YN49-F1
#
_cell.length_a   1.000
_cell.length_b   1.000
_cell.length_c   1.000
_cell.angle_alpha   90.00
_cell.angle_beta   90.00
_cell.angle_gamma   90.00
#
_symmetry.space_group_name_H-M   'P 1'
#
loop_
_entity.id
_entity.type
_entity.pdbx_description
1 polymer ?
#
loop_
_entity_poly.entity_id
_entity_poly.type
_entity_poly.pdbx_seq_one_letter_code
_entity_poly.pdbx_strand_id
1 'polypeptide(L)'
;MFNASLDFSYYKTQQLRRLLSVLTLFLAVLSCKPAMQRSAVTFSDGTKLEDVQGRIDIQSFVYNNGNGKVSVDYDSIAFIEQYHYYDGEPLLYRTIAKENSDSNYPLRVLLIGENIELYAQEVISGGQFGGSVFYYYSRKDKSQKLKYFGPYSTLTNNLGQKLKNYFSDCPELLEKMESKEFRV
;
A
#
# COMPACT_ATOMS: atom_id res chain seq x y z
N MET A 1 -60.03 11.49 32.09
CA MET A 1 -59.53 11.34 30.71
C MET A 1 -58.05 11.67 30.70
N PHE A 2 -57.19 10.65 30.60
CA PHE A 2 -55.74 10.85 30.53
C PHE A 2 -55.33 11.19 29.09
N ASN A 3 -54.50 12.23 28.95
CA ASN A 3 -54.12 12.84 27.68
C ASN A 3 -53.04 11.98 26.98
N ALA A 4 -53.44 10.87 26.36
CA ALA A 4 -52.55 9.91 25.70
C ALA A 4 -51.75 10.49 24.50
N SER A 5 -52.08 11.69 24.03
CA SER A 5 -51.42 12.34 22.88
C SER A 5 -50.06 12.96 23.21
N LEU A 6 -49.81 13.33 24.48
CA LEU A 6 -48.54 13.96 24.88
C LEU A 6 -47.39 12.94 25.02
N ASP A 7 -47.69 11.72 25.48
CA ASP A 7 -46.69 10.67 25.69
C ASP A 7 -46.12 10.12 24.38
N PHE A 8 -46.92 10.07 23.32
CA PHE A 8 -46.48 9.59 22.01
C PHE A 8 -45.44 10.51 21.36
N SER A 9 -45.62 11.83 21.52
CA SER A 9 -44.68 12.84 21.02
C SER A 9 -43.34 12.77 21.74
N TYR A 10 -43.36 12.58 23.06
CA TYR A 10 -42.16 12.45 23.87
C TYR A 10 -41.35 11.19 23.51
N TYR A 11 -42.02 10.05 23.36
CA TYR A 11 -41.36 8.79 23.00
C TYR A 11 -40.71 8.85 21.60
N LYS A 12 -41.41 9.42 20.61
CA LYS A 12 -40.89 9.61 19.25
C LYS A 12 -39.67 10.53 19.23
N THR A 13 -39.70 11.59 20.04
CA THR A 13 -38.57 12.53 20.18
C THR A 13 -37.35 11.87 20.84
N GLN A 14 -37.54 11.04 21.86
CA GLN A 14 -36.45 10.26 22.46
C GLN A 14 -35.84 9.26 21.49
N GLN A 15 -36.67 8.52 20.73
CA GLN A 15 -36.19 7.55 19.74
C GLN A 15 -35.39 8.23 18.62
N LEU A 16 -35.86 9.38 18.12
CA LEU A 16 -35.15 10.15 17.11
C LEU A 16 -33.78 10.64 17.61
N ARG A 17 -33.70 11.11 18.87
CA ARG A 17 -32.43 11.53 19.50
C ARG A 17 -31.44 10.37 19.60
N ARG A 18 -31.88 9.18 20.01
CA ARG A 18 -31.02 7.99 20.11
C ARG A 18 -30.48 7.57 18.74
N LEU A 19 -31.35 7.57 17.71
CA LEU A 19 -30.95 7.29 16.33
C LEU A 19 -29.94 8.31 15.81
N LEU A 20 -30.16 9.60 16.06
CA LEU A 20 -29.20 10.65 15.68
C LEU A 20 -27.85 10.47 16.38
N SER A 21 -27.84 10.14 17.68
CA SER A 21 -26.60 9.91 18.43
C SER A 21 -25.81 8.71 17.89
N VAL A 22 -26.50 7.61 17.58
CA VAL A 22 -25.85 6.41 16.99
C VAL A 22 -25.32 6.73 15.60
N LEU A 23 -26.09 7.44 14.76
CA LEU A 23 -25.64 7.86 13.44
C LEU A 23 -24.44 8.80 13.50
N THR A 24 -24.44 9.76 14.44
CA THR A 24 -23.32 10.70 14.63
C THR A 24 -22.06 9.97 15.09
N LEU A 25 -22.20 9.00 16.01
CA LEU A 25 -21.09 8.16 16.44
C LEU A 25 -20.55 7.32 15.28
N PHE A 26 -21.44 6.75 14.46
CA PHE A 26 -21.07 5.97 13.28
C PHE A 26 -20.31 6.83 12.25
N LEU A 27 -20.79 8.06 11.97
CA LEU A 27 -20.12 9.00 11.08
C LEU A 27 -18.76 9.50 11.61
N ALA A 28 -18.63 9.64 12.94
CA ALA A 28 -17.36 10.00 13.58
C ALA A 28 -16.31 8.88 13.41
N VAL A 29 -16.69 7.61 13.55
CA VAL A 29 -15.80 6.46 13.33
C VAL A 29 -15.36 6.35 11.87
N LEU A 30 -16.24 6.69 10.92
CA LEU A 30 -15.90 6.72 9.49
C LEU A 30 -14.94 7.87 9.11
N SER A 31 -14.73 8.86 9.99
CA SER A 31 -13.89 10.03 9.71
C SER A 31 -12.42 9.86 10.10
N CYS A 32 -12.00 8.65 10.50
CA CYS A 32 -10.58 8.33 10.69
C CYS A 32 -9.84 8.42 9.35
N LYS A 33 -9.23 9.59 9.08
CA LYS A 33 -8.33 9.76 7.95
C LYS A 33 -7.15 8.79 8.10
N PRO A 34 -6.63 8.23 7.00
CA PRO A 34 -5.42 7.40 7.06
C PRO A 34 -4.32 8.21 7.74
N ALA A 35 -3.77 7.66 8.82
CA ALA A 35 -2.72 8.31 9.59
C ALA A 35 -1.49 8.49 8.69
N MET A 36 -0.92 9.70 8.69
CA MET A 36 0.40 9.92 8.12
C MET A 36 1.40 9.06 8.90
N GLN A 37 2.22 8.30 8.19
CA GLN A 37 3.21 7.43 8.78
C GLN A 37 4.54 8.16 8.88
N ARG A 38 5.37 7.76 9.84
CA ARG A 38 6.74 8.24 9.92
C ARG A 38 7.50 7.73 8.70
N SER A 39 8.26 8.58 8.05
CA SER A 39 8.97 8.23 6.83
C SER A 39 10.32 8.93 6.72
N ALA A 40 11.22 8.33 5.95
CA ALA A 40 12.39 9.00 5.40
C ALA A 40 12.33 8.93 3.86
N VAL A 41 12.72 10.00 3.19
CA VAL A 41 12.73 10.10 1.73
C VAL A 41 14.13 10.45 1.28
N THR A 42 14.69 9.64 0.38
CA THR A 42 15.93 9.97 -0.32
C THR A 42 15.59 10.38 -1.75
N PHE A 43 16.00 11.58 -2.13
CA PHE A 43 15.80 12.13 -3.47
C PHE A 43 16.85 11.63 -4.45
N SER A 44 16.55 11.76 -5.74
CA SER A 44 17.44 11.37 -6.83
C SER A 44 18.78 12.12 -6.83
N ASP A 45 18.82 13.33 -6.25
CA ASP A 45 20.04 14.12 -6.07
C ASP A 45 20.86 13.72 -4.81
N GLY A 46 20.38 12.74 -4.04
CA GLY A 46 21.00 12.25 -2.82
C GLY A 46 20.61 13.02 -1.55
N THR A 47 19.82 14.10 -1.66
CA THR A 47 19.27 14.78 -0.49
C THR A 47 18.30 13.88 0.26
N LYS A 48 18.15 14.13 1.57
CA LYS A 48 17.30 13.32 2.44
C LYS A 48 16.35 14.19 3.25
N LEU A 49 15.11 13.74 3.35
CA LEU A 49 14.15 14.19 4.35
C LEU A 49 13.98 13.08 5.37
N GLU A 50 14.38 13.33 6.61
CA GLU A 50 14.29 12.37 7.70
C GLU A 50 13.14 12.71 8.64
N ASP A 51 12.55 11.68 9.25
CA ASP A 51 11.51 11.81 10.28
C ASP A 51 10.30 12.67 9.88
N VAL A 52 9.83 12.53 8.63
CA VAL A 52 8.65 13.24 8.15
C VAL A 52 7.39 12.42 8.34
N GLN A 53 6.27 13.08 8.64
CA GLN A 53 4.95 12.45 8.61
C GLN A 53 4.39 12.51 7.18
N GLY A 54 4.44 11.38 6.48
CA GLY A 54 4.07 11.29 5.07
C GLY A 54 3.19 10.11 4.73
N ARG A 55 2.76 10.09 3.46
CA ARG A 55 2.03 8.98 2.86
C ARG A 55 2.34 8.89 1.38
N ILE A 56 2.35 7.67 0.87
CA ILE A 56 2.40 7.36 -0.56
C ILE A 56 1.00 7.58 -1.14
N ASP A 57 0.88 8.48 -2.12
CA ASP A 57 -0.34 8.71 -2.90
C ASP A 57 -0.17 8.14 -4.33
N ILE A 58 -1.20 8.21 -5.17
CA ILE A 58 -1.16 7.59 -6.52
C ILE A 58 -0.05 8.20 -7.40
N GLN A 59 0.18 9.51 -7.29
CA GLN A 59 1.08 10.26 -8.18
C GLN A 59 2.27 10.91 -7.46
N SER A 60 2.24 10.94 -6.13
CA SER A 60 3.22 11.71 -5.36
C SER A 60 3.34 11.19 -3.94
N PHE A 61 4.48 11.48 -3.32
CA PHE A 61 4.62 11.38 -1.89
C PHE A 61 4.16 12.69 -1.24
N VAL A 62 3.23 12.60 -0.29
CA VAL A 62 2.68 13.76 0.41
C VAL A 62 3.11 13.73 1.87
N TYR A 63 3.73 14.80 2.34
CA TYR A 63 4.15 14.94 3.74
C TYR A 63 3.77 16.29 4.34
N ASN A 64 3.81 16.40 5.67
CA ASN A 64 3.61 17.66 6.38
C ASN A 64 4.96 18.25 6.82
N ASN A 65 5.23 19.50 6.46
CA ASN A 65 6.46 20.20 6.82
C ASN A 65 6.32 21.18 8.01
N GLY A 66 5.21 21.07 8.77
CA GLY A 66 4.87 21.98 9.87
C GLY A 66 4.07 23.22 9.43
N ASN A 67 4.26 23.69 8.18
CA ASN A 67 3.51 24.81 7.60
C ASN A 67 2.34 24.35 6.74
N GLY A 68 2.27 23.06 6.41
CA GLY A 68 1.21 22.50 5.58
C GLY A 68 1.65 21.23 4.87
N LYS A 69 0.78 20.77 3.97
CA LYS A 69 1.07 19.60 3.13
C LYS A 69 1.92 19.99 1.93
N VAL A 70 2.99 19.24 1.71
CA VAL A 70 3.85 19.33 0.54
C VAL A 70 3.68 18.04 -0.25
N SER A 71 3.60 18.17 -1.57
CA SER A 71 3.52 17.06 -2.51
C SER A 71 4.79 17.01 -3.35
N VAL A 72 5.38 15.82 -3.48
CA VAL A 72 6.62 15.59 -4.20
C VAL A 72 6.40 14.49 -5.24
N ASP A 73 6.76 14.78 -6.49
CA ASP A 73 6.67 13.83 -7.59
C ASP A 73 7.68 12.68 -7.43
N TYR A 74 7.26 11.47 -7.78
CA TYR A 74 8.10 10.27 -7.72
C TYR A 74 9.30 10.30 -8.66
N ASP A 75 9.29 11.13 -9.69
CA ASP A 75 10.43 11.31 -10.59
C ASP A 75 11.63 11.96 -9.87
N SER A 76 11.37 12.74 -8.82
CA SER A 76 12.41 13.39 -8.00
C SER A 76 12.90 12.53 -6.82
N ILE A 77 12.22 11.43 -6.54
CA ILE A 77 12.48 10.55 -5.40
C ILE A 77 13.26 9.33 -5.91
N ALA A 78 14.19 8.82 -5.09
CA ALA A 78 14.87 7.54 -5.32
C ALA A 78 14.34 6.43 -4.39
N PHE A 79 14.15 6.76 -3.11
CA PHE A 79 13.70 5.82 -2.07
C PHE A 79 12.76 6.48 -1.07
N ILE A 80 11.82 5.69 -0.56
CA ILE A 80 10.96 6.04 0.57
C ILE A 80 11.04 4.90 1.58
N GLU A 81 11.43 5.20 2.80
CA GLU A 81 11.36 4.29 3.95
C GLU A 81 10.14 4.70 4.77
N GLN A 82 9.21 3.79 5.00
CA GLN A 82 7.96 4.07 5.68
C GLN A 82 7.74 3.12 6.86
N TYR A 83 7.70 3.68 8.07
CA TYR A 83 7.59 2.89 9.30
C TYR A 83 6.13 2.59 9.61
N HIS A 84 5.79 1.30 9.60
CA HIS A 84 4.48 0.84 10.06
C HIS A 84 4.46 0.73 11.58
N TYR A 85 3.39 1.26 12.19
CA TYR A 85 3.25 1.37 13.64
C TYR A 85 3.21 0.01 14.37
N TYR A 86 2.88 -1.07 13.66
CA TYR A 86 2.64 -2.40 14.24
C TYR A 86 3.84 -3.36 14.11
N ASP A 87 4.66 -3.20 13.08
CA ASP A 87 5.67 -4.21 12.73
C ASP A 87 7.11 -3.78 13.09
N GLY A 88 7.33 -2.52 13.47
CA GLY A 88 8.63 -1.97 13.89
C GLY A 88 9.66 -1.82 12.76
N GLU A 89 9.60 -2.66 11.74
CA GLU A 89 10.47 -2.62 10.57
C GLU A 89 9.94 -1.65 9.51
N PRO A 90 10.80 -0.82 8.91
CA PRO A 90 10.39 0.05 7.81
C PRO A 90 10.09 -0.75 6.55
N LEU A 91 8.98 -0.41 5.90
CA LEU A 91 8.75 -0.79 4.52
C LEU A 91 9.58 0.11 3.62
N LEU A 92 10.48 -0.50 2.86
CA LEU A 92 11.27 0.21 1.84
C LEU A 92 10.51 0.22 0.51
N TYR A 93 10.42 1.38 -0.11
CA TYR A 93 9.91 1.59 -1.44
C TYR A 93 10.99 2.22 -2.32
N ARG A 94 11.08 1.75 -3.56
CA ARG A 94 11.92 2.34 -4.60
C ARG A 94 11.04 2.88 -5.70
N THR A 95 11.33 4.09 -6.17
CA THR A 95 10.64 4.73 -7.28
C THR A 95 11.30 4.33 -8.60
N ILE A 96 10.55 3.63 -9.45
CA ILE A 96 11.07 3.09 -10.71
C ILE A 96 10.00 3.17 -11.79
N ALA A 97 10.41 3.48 -13.01
CA ALA A 97 9.57 3.39 -14.21
C ALA A 97 9.21 1.93 -14.53
N LYS A 98 7.95 1.72 -14.94
CA LYS A 98 7.48 0.40 -15.40
C LYS A 98 7.82 0.23 -16.88
N GLU A 99 7.81 -1.01 -17.38
CA GLU A 99 8.22 -1.33 -18.77
C GLU A 99 7.53 -0.46 -19.84
N ASN A 100 6.26 -0.09 -19.59
CA ASN A 100 5.37 0.65 -20.50
C ASN A 100 4.92 2.02 -19.92
N SER A 101 5.72 2.65 -19.07
CA SER A 101 5.40 3.97 -18.53
C SER A 101 6.66 4.81 -18.33
N ASP A 102 6.57 6.09 -18.68
CA ASP A 102 7.65 7.06 -18.50
C ASP A 102 7.68 7.66 -17.09
N SER A 103 6.62 7.47 -16.30
CA SER A 103 6.52 7.98 -14.93
C SER A 103 7.01 6.95 -13.91
N ASN A 104 7.74 7.42 -12.90
CA ASN A 104 8.14 6.57 -11.79
C ASN A 104 6.97 6.23 -10.86
N TYR A 105 6.96 5.01 -10.34
CA TYR A 105 6.02 4.57 -9.33
C TYR A 105 6.75 4.00 -8.11
N PRO A 106 6.22 4.21 -6.90
CA PRO A 106 6.75 3.59 -5.70
C PRO A 106 6.40 2.11 -5.71
N LEU A 107 7.43 1.27 -5.67
CA LEU A 107 7.30 -0.18 -5.55
C LEU A 107 7.92 -0.62 -4.23
N ARG A 108 7.17 -1.39 -3.45
CA ARG A 108 7.67 -2.00 -2.21
C ARG A 108 8.79 -2.96 -2.59
N VAL A 109 9.94 -2.77 -1.97
CA VAL A 109 11.09 -3.67 -2.07
C VAL A 109 10.80 -4.92 -1.26
N LEU A 110 10.85 -6.08 -1.91
CA LEU A 110 10.75 -7.38 -1.24
C LEU A 110 12.14 -8.00 -1.03
N LEU A 111 13.01 -7.84 -2.02
CA LEU A 111 14.37 -8.37 -2.01
C LEU A 111 15.27 -7.54 -2.92
N ILE A 112 16.47 -7.22 -2.45
CA ILE A 112 17.57 -6.71 -3.28
C ILE A 112 18.73 -7.67 -3.12
N GLY A 113 18.92 -8.54 -4.10
CA GLY A 113 20.08 -9.42 -4.23
C GLY A 113 21.08 -8.86 -5.23
N GLU A 114 22.22 -9.53 -5.33
CA GLU A 114 23.28 -9.18 -6.29
C GLU A 114 22.80 -9.31 -7.75
N ASN A 115 22.06 -10.39 -8.04
CA ASN A 115 21.63 -10.77 -9.39
C ASN A 115 20.12 -10.67 -9.60
N ILE A 116 19.38 -10.17 -8.61
CA ILE A 116 17.93 -10.05 -8.70
C ILE A 116 17.38 -9.02 -7.73
N GLU A 117 16.40 -8.26 -8.20
CA GLU A 117 15.58 -7.42 -7.34
C GLU A 117 14.11 -7.79 -7.52
N LEU A 118 13.39 -7.88 -6.39
CA LEU A 118 11.98 -8.23 -6.33
C LEU A 118 11.19 -7.10 -5.72
N TYR A 119 10.05 -6.82 -6.35
CA TYR A 119 9.19 -5.71 -5.98
C TYR A 119 7.72 -6.13 -5.95
N ALA A 120 6.94 -5.43 -5.13
CA ALA A 120 5.50 -5.50 -5.11
C ALA A 120 4.87 -4.11 -5.21
N GLN A 121 3.77 -4.03 -5.95
CA GLN A 121 2.86 -2.90 -5.90
C GLN A 121 1.57 -3.35 -5.22
N GLU A 122 1.21 -2.69 -4.14
CA GLU A 122 -0.09 -2.86 -3.50
C GLU A 122 -1.11 -1.92 -4.15
N VAL A 123 -2.24 -2.47 -4.59
CA VAL A 123 -3.38 -1.69 -5.06
C VAL A 123 -4.57 -2.06 -4.18
N ILE A 124 -5.08 -1.05 -3.47
CA ILE A 124 -6.27 -1.21 -2.63
C ILE A 124 -7.49 -1.28 -3.56
N SER A 125 -8.17 -2.43 -3.58
CA SER A 125 -9.43 -2.59 -4.29
C SER A 125 -10.52 -1.81 -3.54
N GLY A 126 -11.07 -0.77 -4.16
CA GLY A 126 -12.11 0.11 -3.59
C GLY A 126 -13.49 -0.54 -3.41
N GLY A 127 -13.58 -1.86 -3.34
CA GLY A 127 -14.83 -2.60 -3.12
C GLY A 127 -15.22 -2.68 -1.64
N GLN A 128 -16.50 -2.99 -1.39
CA GLN A 128 -17.12 -3.13 -0.06
C GLN A 128 -16.45 -4.18 0.87
N PHE A 129 -15.55 -5.01 0.33
CA PHE A 129 -14.78 -6.03 1.04
C PHE A 129 -13.26 -5.77 1.09
N GLY A 130 -12.81 -4.54 0.79
CA GLY A 130 -11.46 -4.02 1.09
C GLY A 130 -10.33 -5.05 1.02
N GLY A 131 -10.00 -5.52 -0.19
CA GLY A 131 -8.88 -6.43 -0.42
C GLY A 131 -7.70 -5.70 -1.06
N SER A 132 -6.49 -5.97 -0.62
CA SER A 132 -5.28 -5.53 -1.32
C SER A 132 -4.92 -6.54 -2.41
N VAL A 133 -4.69 -6.04 -3.63
CA VAL A 133 -4.14 -6.85 -4.72
C VAL A 133 -2.66 -6.48 -4.87
N PHE A 134 -1.80 -7.48 -4.73
CA PHE A 134 -0.35 -7.32 -4.92
C PHE A 134 0.04 -7.72 -6.33
N TYR A 135 0.68 -6.79 -7.03
CA TYR A 135 1.28 -6.99 -8.34
C TYR A 135 2.79 -7.13 -8.19
N TYR A 136 3.37 -8.19 -8.75
CA TYR A 136 4.78 -8.52 -8.56
C TYR A 136 5.61 -8.17 -9.78
N TYR A 137 6.81 -7.67 -9.52
CA TYR A 137 7.79 -7.29 -10.54
C TYR A 137 9.18 -7.81 -10.16
N SER A 138 10.02 -8.09 -11.16
CA SER A 138 11.45 -8.32 -10.93
C SER A 138 12.33 -7.75 -12.02
N ARG A 139 13.61 -7.64 -11.73
CA ARG A 139 14.68 -7.52 -12.73
C ARG A 139 15.89 -8.32 -12.27
N LYS A 140 16.56 -9.01 -13.21
CA LYS A 140 17.82 -9.74 -12.95
C LYS A 140 19.02 -8.79 -13.00
N ASP A 141 19.05 -7.90 -13.99
CA ASP A 141 20.06 -6.86 -14.11
C ASP A 141 19.44 -5.49 -13.82
N LYS A 142 20.18 -4.62 -13.13
CA LYS A 142 19.81 -3.22 -12.87
C LYS A 142 19.61 -2.43 -14.17
N SER A 143 20.28 -2.82 -15.25
CA SER A 143 20.13 -2.23 -16.59
C SER A 143 18.81 -2.62 -17.29
N GLN A 144 18.16 -3.70 -16.85
CA GLN A 144 16.94 -4.20 -17.46
C GLN A 144 15.70 -3.50 -16.89
N LYS A 145 14.69 -3.32 -17.76
CA LYS A 145 13.35 -2.90 -17.36
C LYS A 145 12.72 -3.93 -16.42
N LEU A 146 11.85 -3.46 -15.52
CA LEU A 146 11.09 -4.32 -14.63
C LEU A 146 10.14 -5.24 -15.42
N LYS A 147 10.29 -6.54 -15.24
CA LYS A 147 9.36 -7.53 -15.77
C LYS A 147 8.16 -7.69 -14.85
N TYR A 148 6.96 -7.59 -15.42
CA TYR A 148 5.70 -7.77 -14.71
C TYR A 148 5.26 -9.24 -14.67
N PHE A 149 4.93 -9.77 -13.48
CA PHE A 149 4.44 -11.13 -13.33
C PHE A 149 2.92 -11.25 -13.20
N GLY A 150 2.21 -10.18 -12.87
CA GLY A 150 0.77 -10.25 -12.63
C GLY A 150 0.39 -10.04 -11.17
N PRO A 151 -0.92 -9.98 -10.89
CA PRO A 151 -1.44 -10.03 -9.53
C PRO A 151 -1.26 -11.44 -8.95
N TYR A 152 -1.03 -11.54 -7.64
CA TYR A 152 -1.23 -12.80 -6.94
C TYR A 152 -2.73 -13.05 -6.77
N SER A 153 -3.22 -14.07 -7.48
CA SER A 153 -4.58 -14.58 -7.32
C SER A 153 -4.48 -16.06 -6.95
N THR A 154 -4.99 -16.41 -5.77
CA THR A 154 -5.04 -17.79 -5.27
C THR A 154 -5.85 -18.71 -6.19
N LEU A 155 -6.80 -18.17 -6.95
CA LEU A 155 -7.68 -18.93 -7.84
C LEU A 155 -7.00 -19.36 -9.15
N THR A 156 -6.08 -18.56 -9.68
CA THR A 156 -5.48 -18.82 -11.00
C THR A 156 -4.08 -19.41 -10.93
N ASN A 157 -3.37 -19.30 -9.80
CA ASN A 157 -2.01 -19.81 -9.55
C ASN A 157 -0.98 -19.55 -10.68
N ASN A 158 -1.23 -18.56 -11.54
CA ASN A 158 -0.41 -18.27 -12.71
C ASN A 158 0.96 -17.66 -12.34
N LEU A 159 1.08 -17.10 -11.13
CA LEU A 159 2.33 -16.50 -10.66
C LEU A 159 3.44 -17.55 -10.56
N GLY A 160 3.15 -18.72 -9.98
CA GLY A 160 4.13 -19.80 -9.84
C GLY A 160 4.70 -20.25 -11.18
N GLN A 161 3.84 -20.45 -12.19
CA GLN A 161 4.28 -20.87 -13.52
C GLN A 161 5.11 -19.79 -14.22
N LYS A 162 4.74 -18.52 -14.10
CA LYS A 162 5.51 -17.41 -14.68
C LYS A 162 6.89 -17.26 -14.03
N LEU A 163 6.98 -17.44 -12.71
CA LEU A 163 8.25 -17.45 -11.99
C LEU A 163 9.12 -18.62 -12.46
N LYS A 164 8.57 -19.84 -12.56
CA LYS A 164 9.29 -21.00 -13.09
C LYS A 164 9.84 -20.76 -14.50
N ASN A 165 9.03 -20.17 -15.38
CA ASN A 165 9.47 -19.84 -16.74
C ASN A 165 10.58 -18.76 -16.75
N TYR A 166 10.51 -17.80 -15.82
CA TYR A 166 11.49 -16.72 -15.73
C TYR A 166 12.84 -17.16 -15.14
N PHE A 167 12.82 -18.13 -14.23
CA PHE A 167 14.00 -18.75 -13.63
C PHE A 167 14.34 -20.11 -14.26
N SER A 168 13.91 -20.33 -15.51
CA SER A 168 14.20 -21.57 -16.24
C SER A 168 15.71 -21.81 -16.43
N ASP A 169 16.51 -20.75 -16.32
CA ASP A 169 17.97 -20.74 -16.33
C ASP A 169 18.62 -21.04 -14.96
N CYS A 170 17.86 -21.24 -13.89
CA CYS A 170 18.37 -21.53 -12.54
C CYS A 170 17.71 -22.77 -11.91
N PRO A 171 18.17 -23.99 -12.24
CA PRO A 171 17.56 -25.24 -11.78
C PRO A 171 17.49 -25.38 -10.27
N GLU A 172 18.53 -24.95 -9.54
CA GLU A 172 18.59 -25.02 -8.08
C GLU A 172 17.44 -24.21 -7.43
N LEU A 173 17.16 -23.02 -7.96
CA LEU A 173 16.06 -22.19 -7.46
C LEU A 173 14.70 -22.84 -7.73
N LEU A 174 14.53 -23.45 -8.91
CA LEU A 174 13.30 -24.16 -9.26
C LEU A 174 13.04 -25.34 -8.31
N GLU A 175 14.08 -26.09 -7.97
CA GLU A 175 14.00 -27.20 -7.03
C GLU A 175 13.56 -26.72 -5.63
N LYS A 176 14.18 -25.65 -5.12
CA LYS A 176 13.81 -25.05 -3.83
C LYS A 176 12.39 -24.46 -3.81
N MET A 177 11.93 -23.94 -4.95
CA MET A 177 10.54 -23.49 -5.10
C MET A 177 9.56 -24.67 -5.08
N GLU A 178 9.91 -25.79 -5.72
CA GLU A 178 9.07 -27.00 -5.77
C GLU A 178 9.01 -27.72 -4.43
N SER A 179 10.13 -27.77 -3.71
CA SER A 179 10.22 -28.34 -2.36
C SER A 179 9.54 -27.48 -1.28
N LYS A 180 9.08 -26.26 -1.63
CA LYS A 180 8.46 -25.30 -0.72
C LYS A 180 9.37 -24.90 0.46
N GLU A 181 10.68 -24.94 0.25
CA GLU A 181 11.68 -24.58 1.26
C GLU A 181 11.58 -23.11 1.68
N PHE A 182 11.09 -22.24 0.79
CA PHE A 182 10.89 -20.81 1.04
C PHE A 182 9.55 -20.42 1.68
N ARG A 183 8.83 -21.35 2.32
CA ARG A 183 7.59 -20.98 3.03
C ARG A 183 7.93 -20.13 4.25
N VAL A 184 7.67 -18.82 4.15
CA VAL A 184 7.56 -17.87 5.27
C VAL A 184 6.21 -18.06 5.95
#